data_AF-A0A4Y4KAL9-F1
#
_entry.id   AF-A0A4Y4KAL9-F1
#
_cell.length_a   1.000
_cell.length_b   1.000
_cell.length_c   1.000
_cell.angle_alpha   90.00
_cell.angle_beta   90.00
_cell.angle_gamma   90.00
#
_symmetry.space_group_name_H-M   'P 1'
#
loop_
_entity.id
_entity.type
_entity.pdbx_description
1 polymer ?
#
loop_
_entity_poly.entity_id
_entity_poly.type
_entity_poly.pdbx_seq_one_letter_code
_entity_poly.pdbx_strand_id
1 'polypeptide(L)'
;MAATSTREERFRHTLNTLVTREGVAPETLLDLLGSKESYKALTSGSRLPSAYEATLLSAFFRVAPGLLLQGDEPSMGVSLRLGTVEGIHDVSDVVSHATQLLATDRLTREWGFTQPIIDVASFAPSKVWHDRYAGERTAARLRAYLDFSETEPVEDLTGLVESLGVPVEYRKLPDQVHGISIPEKWGNRVSWVVIINSNDVWSRQRFTLAHELCHVLQNDPGQVIVDRATMQDLRPERIANSFARNFLLPEEALLSRLEQHGQIFTEDQAAALVADIILTYGVSRDATMIALPEVAADEVDASLMTFCQTVQVGELMRISGNSDVWDELNSTRGQNFPSERLSQQVLDAYAEQLVSLQSVADVIADGSVEDARSQLSKAGWNINSASDRG
;
A
#
# COMPACT_ATOMS: atom_id res chain seq x y z
N MET A 1 11.96 -13.58 27.78
CA MET A 1 13.35 -13.15 27.55
C MET A 1 13.87 -13.85 26.30
N ALA A 2 13.47 -13.37 25.12
CA ALA A 2 14.02 -13.87 23.86
C ALA A 2 15.35 -13.13 23.62
N ALA A 3 16.43 -13.87 23.39
CA ALA A 3 17.74 -13.30 23.15
C ALA A 3 17.69 -12.39 21.91
N THR A 4 18.00 -11.11 22.09
CA THR A 4 18.32 -10.19 21.00
C THR A 4 19.50 -10.76 20.22
N SER A 5 19.24 -11.30 19.03
CA SER A 5 20.30 -11.79 18.15
C SER A 5 21.22 -10.63 17.78
N THR A 6 22.52 -10.90 17.69
CA THR A 6 23.52 -9.90 17.27
C THR A 6 23.35 -9.55 15.77
N ARG A 7 23.95 -8.44 15.31
CA ARG A 7 23.87 -8.03 13.89
C ARG A 7 24.52 -9.09 13.00
N GLU A 8 25.60 -9.67 13.50
CA GLU A 8 26.37 -10.71 12.86
C GLU A 8 25.59 -12.03 12.75
N GLU A 9 24.83 -12.41 13.79
CA GLU A 9 23.94 -13.58 13.74
C GLU A 9 22.80 -13.41 12.74
N ARG A 10 22.24 -12.19 12.62
CA ARG A 10 21.20 -11.90 11.63
C ARG A 10 21.77 -11.91 10.22
N PHE A 11 22.89 -11.24 9.98
CA PHE A 11 23.57 -11.29 8.68
C PHE A 11 23.87 -12.74 8.26
N ARG A 12 24.39 -13.55 9.18
CA ARG A 12 24.63 -14.98 8.96
C ARG A 12 23.34 -15.71 8.55
N HIS A 13 22.22 -15.40 9.20
CA HIS A 13 20.93 -15.98 8.85
C HIS A 13 20.50 -15.57 7.44
N THR A 14 20.51 -14.26 7.13
CA THR A 14 20.19 -13.71 5.79
C THR A 14 21.05 -14.33 4.70
N LEU A 15 22.37 -14.39 4.90
CA LEU A 15 23.30 -14.99 3.95
C LEU A 15 23.01 -16.48 3.74
N ASN A 16 22.76 -17.25 4.80
CA ASN A 16 22.42 -18.67 4.67
C ASN A 16 21.09 -18.89 3.96
N THR A 17 20.09 -18.04 4.22
CA THR A 17 18.80 -18.08 3.52
C THR A 17 18.99 -17.82 2.03
N LEU A 18 19.77 -16.81 1.65
CA LEU A 18 20.08 -16.50 0.24
C LEU A 18 20.85 -17.64 -0.44
N VAL A 19 21.86 -18.20 0.23
CA VAL A 19 22.61 -19.38 -0.26
C VAL A 19 21.68 -20.57 -0.49
N THR A 20 20.78 -20.83 0.46
CA THR A 20 19.84 -21.97 0.38
C THR A 20 18.80 -21.76 -0.72
N ARG A 21 18.23 -20.55 -0.82
CA ARG A 21 17.21 -20.19 -1.81
C ARG A 21 17.74 -20.30 -3.24
N GLU A 22 18.93 -19.77 -3.47
CA GLU A 22 19.57 -19.75 -4.80
C GLU A 22 20.36 -21.03 -5.10
N GLY A 23 20.39 -22.01 -4.18
CA GLY A 23 21.10 -23.27 -4.37
C GLY A 23 22.62 -23.10 -4.59
N VAL A 24 23.22 -22.11 -3.94
CA VAL A 24 24.62 -21.70 -4.20
C VAL A 24 25.59 -22.68 -3.54
N ALA A 25 26.48 -23.24 -4.35
CA ALA A 25 27.54 -24.12 -3.85
C ALA A 25 28.56 -23.35 -2.99
N PRO A 26 29.10 -23.94 -1.91
CA PRO A 26 30.15 -23.34 -1.07
C PRO A 26 31.34 -22.81 -1.86
N GLU A 27 31.75 -23.51 -2.91
CA GLU A 27 32.87 -23.16 -3.77
C GLU A 27 32.61 -21.87 -4.54
N THR A 28 31.39 -21.67 -5.05
CA THR A 28 30.98 -20.46 -5.77
C THR A 28 31.03 -19.23 -4.87
N LEU A 29 30.58 -19.37 -3.62
CA LEU A 29 30.61 -18.27 -2.66
C LEU A 29 32.04 -17.96 -2.19
N LEU A 30 32.88 -18.98 -2.08
CA LEU A 30 34.30 -18.82 -1.80
C LEU A 30 35.04 -18.08 -2.93
N ASP A 31 34.76 -18.46 -4.18
CA ASP A 31 35.36 -17.83 -5.37
C ASP A 31 34.90 -16.37 -5.51
N LEU A 32 33.62 -16.09 -5.26
CA LEU A 32 33.07 -14.72 -5.25
C LEU A 32 33.78 -13.82 -4.25
N LEU A 33 34.03 -14.32 -3.03
CA LEU A 33 34.66 -13.54 -1.96
C LEU A 33 36.18 -13.47 -2.10
N GLY A 34 36.79 -14.34 -2.91
CA GLY A 34 38.23 -14.35 -3.19
C GLY A 34 39.12 -14.67 -1.98
N SER A 35 38.55 -15.04 -0.82
CA SER A 35 39.29 -15.32 0.42
C SER A 35 38.57 -16.38 1.26
N LYS A 36 39.33 -17.40 1.68
CA LYS A 36 38.86 -18.44 2.61
C LYS A 36 38.55 -17.87 4.00
N GLU A 37 39.30 -16.86 4.42
CA GLU A 37 39.11 -16.14 5.67
C GLU A 37 37.80 -15.36 5.64
N SER A 38 37.54 -14.59 4.58
CA SER A 38 36.26 -13.88 4.39
C SER A 38 35.08 -14.83 4.31
N TYR A 39 35.18 -15.89 3.49
CA TYR A 39 34.12 -16.91 3.39
C TYR A 39 33.77 -17.50 4.75
N LYS A 40 34.76 -17.98 5.52
CA LYS A 40 34.51 -18.54 6.86
C LYS A 40 33.95 -17.51 7.82
N ALA A 41 34.45 -16.28 7.80
CA ALA A 41 34.02 -15.24 8.73
C ALA A 41 32.57 -14.82 8.49
N LEU A 42 32.17 -14.68 7.22
CA LEU A 42 30.81 -14.30 6.85
C LEU A 42 29.81 -15.44 7.03
N THR A 43 30.14 -16.67 6.64
CA THR A 43 29.24 -17.84 6.79
C THR A 43 29.08 -18.30 8.24
N SER A 44 30.09 -18.08 9.09
CA SER A 44 29.98 -18.33 10.53
C SER A 44 29.34 -17.19 11.31
N GLY A 45 29.18 -16.01 10.70
CA GLY A 45 28.68 -14.82 11.40
C GLY A 45 29.65 -14.29 12.45
N SER A 46 30.96 -14.41 12.24
CA SER A 46 31.95 -13.83 13.16
C SER A 46 32.22 -12.35 12.92
N ARG A 47 31.79 -11.82 11.76
CA ARG A 47 31.76 -10.39 11.44
C ARG A 47 30.72 -10.08 10.35
N LEU A 48 30.40 -8.80 10.21
CA LEU A 48 29.66 -8.26 9.06
C LEU A 48 30.54 -8.16 7.80
N PRO A 49 29.93 -8.11 6.60
CA PRO A 49 30.66 -7.85 5.35
C PRO A 49 31.20 -6.42 5.33
N SER A 50 32.36 -6.24 4.72
CA SER A 50 32.82 -4.91 4.31
C SER A 50 31.90 -4.35 3.21
N ALA A 51 31.94 -3.03 2.95
CA ALA A 51 31.15 -2.41 1.88
C ALA A 51 31.39 -3.06 0.50
N TYR A 52 32.63 -3.46 0.23
CA TYR A 52 33.00 -4.18 -1.00
C TYR A 52 32.39 -5.58 -1.04
N GLU A 53 32.52 -6.37 0.03
CA GLU A 53 31.94 -7.71 0.11
C GLU A 53 30.41 -7.68 0.07
N ALA A 54 29.79 -6.69 0.71
CA ALA A 54 28.34 -6.48 0.63
C ALA A 54 27.92 -6.17 -0.80
N THR A 55 28.66 -5.34 -1.53
CA THR A 55 28.40 -5.04 -2.94
C THR A 55 28.52 -6.28 -3.82
N LEU A 56 29.57 -7.10 -3.62
CA LEU A 56 29.76 -8.35 -4.35
C LEU A 56 28.65 -9.36 -4.07
N LEU A 57 28.33 -9.57 -2.80
CA LEU A 57 27.27 -10.47 -2.37
C LEU A 57 25.90 -9.97 -2.84
N SER A 58 25.67 -8.65 -2.83
CA SER A 58 24.45 -8.04 -3.34
C SER A 58 24.30 -8.20 -4.84
N ALA A 59 25.38 -8.00 -5.60
CA ALA A 59 25.38 -8.24 -7.04
C ALA A 59 25.13 -9.73 -7.33
N PHE A 60 25.74 -10.62 -6.55
CA PHE A 60 25.63 -12.06 -6.74
C PHE A 60 24.25 -12.62 -6.37
N PHE A 61 23.73 -12.26 -5.19
CA PHE A 61 22.40 -12.69 -4.72
C PHE A 61 21.25 -11.83 -5.23
N ARG A 62 21.57 -10.76 -5.98
CA ARG A 62 20.59 -9.81 -6.54
C ARG A 62 19.72 -9.19 -5.46
N VAL A 63 20.33 -8.81 -4.34
CA VAL A 63 19.67 -8.13 -3.20
C VAL A 63 20.31 -6.78 -2.94
N ALA A 64 19.53 -5.82 -2.43
CA ALA A 64 20.07 -4.49 -2.11
C ALA A 64 21.25 -4.57 -1.12
N PRO A 65 22.34 -3.78 -1.31
CA PRO A 65 23.47 -3.70 -0.37
C PRO A 65 23.04 -3.41 1.06
N GLY A 66 21.97 -2.63 1.25
CA GLY A 66 21.37 -2.34 2.56
C GLY A 66 20.85 -3.58 3.30
N LEU A 67 20.39 -4.61 2.58
CA LEU A 67 19.93 -5.88 3.15
C LEU A 67 21.09 -6.68 3.76
N LEU A 68 22.27 -6.58 3.16
CA LEU A 68 23.49 -7.26 3.62
C LEU A 68 24.30 -6.41 4.60
N LEU A 69 24.23 -5.09 4.49
CA LEU A 69 24.83 -4.13 5.41
C LEU A 69 23.98 -3.91 6.66
N GLN A 70 22.74 -4.41 6.67
CA GLN A 70 21.72 -4.11 7.67
C GLN A 70 21.70 -2.61 7.98
N GLY A 71 21.44 -1.80 6.95
CA GLY A 71 20.79 -0.51 7.18
C GLY A 71 19.43 -0.80 7.83
N ASP A 72 19.07 -0.01 8.85
CA ASP A 72 17.90 -0.21 9.71
C ASP A 72 16.79 -1.03 9.02
N GLU A 73 16.53 -2.23 9.55
CA GLU A 73 15.41 -3.10 9.13
C GLU A 73 14.10 -2.29 8.98
N PRO A 74 13.08 -2.79 8.24
CA PRO A 74 11.71 -2.34 8.48
C PRO A 74 11.47 -2.28 9.98
N SER A 75 10.83 -1.20 10.44
CA SER A 75 10.85 -0.81 11.85
C SER A 75 10.61 -2.04 12.75
N MET A 76 11.41 -2.25 13.81
CA MET A 76 11.18 -3.33 14.78
C MET A 76 9.71 -3.42 15.24
N GLY A 77 8.95 -2.32 15.14
CA GLY A 77 7.51 -2.27 15.37
C GLY A 77 6.70 -3.17 14.41
N VAL A 78 7.03 -3.24 13.13
CA VAL A 78 6.35 -4.08 12.13
C VAL A 78 6.57 -5.57 12.45
N SER A 79 7.84 -5.99 12.66
CA SER A 79 8.17 -7.38 13.03
C SER A 79 7.61 -7.82 14.38
N LEU A 80 7.63 -6.94 15.40
CA LEU A 80 7.04 -7.24 16.71
C LEU A 80 5.51 -7.34 16.65
N ARG A 81 4.85 -6.50 15.85
CA ARG A 81 3.38 -6.51 15.68
C ARG A 81 2.92 -7.73 14.89
N LEU A 82 3.68 -8.12 13.85
CA LEU A 82 3.46 -9.36 13.11
C LEU A 82 3.52 -10.60 14.03
N GLY A 83 4.39 -10.60 15.04
CA GLY A 83 4.48 -11.70 16.01
C GLY A 83 3.40 -11.72 17.10
N THR A 84 2.55 -10.69 17.21
CA THR A 84 1.59 -10.54 18.33
C THR A 84 0.13 -10.83 17.99
N VAL A 85 -0.22 -10.99 16.71
CA VAL A 85 -1.60 -11.35 16.31
C VAL A 85 -1.58 -12.81 15.84
N GLU A 86 -2.35 -13.67 16.50
CA GLU A 86 -2.55 -15.05 16.05
C GLU A 86 -3.08 -15.06 14.61
N GLY A 87 -2.41 -15.78 13.70
CA GLY A 87 -2.82 -15.90 12.28
C GLY A 87 -1.90 -15.19 11.25
N ILE A 88 -0.94 -14.39 11.69
CA ILE A 88 -0.08 -13.56 10.80
C ILE A 88 0.96 -14.34 9.96
N HIS A 89 1.03 -15.67 10.03
CA HIS A 89 1.84 -16.44 9.07
C HIS A 89 1.44 -16.17 7.60
N ASP A 90 0.22 -15.70 7.35
CA ASP A 90 -0.38 -15.53 6.01
C ASP A 90 -0.03 -14.19 5.30
N VAL A 91 0.68 -13.26 5.95
CA VAL A 91 1.07 -11.97 5.33
C VAL A 91 2.57 -11.79 5.12
N SER A 92 3.39 -12.77 5.53
CA SER A 92 4.86 -12.70 5.41
C SER A 92 5.32 -12.47 3.96
N ASP A 93 4.68 -13.15 3.01
CA ASP A 93 5.01 -13.03 1.58
C ASP A 93 4.65 -11.64 1.06
N VAL A 94 3.52 -11.08 1.52
CA VAL A 94 3.08 -9.72 1.18
C VAL A 94 4.08 -8.68 1.68
N VAL A 95 4.56 -8.82 2.92
CA VAL A 95 5.54 -7.92 3.52
C VAL A 95 6.88 -8.01 2.80
N SER A 96 7.29 -9.23 2.45
CA SER A 96 8.52 -9.47 1.68
C SER A 96 8.45 -8.81 0.31
N HIS A 97 7.31 -8.95 -0.38
CA HIS A 97 7.02 -8.29 -1.65
C HIS A 97 7.07 -6.76 -1.54
N ALA A 98 6.36 -6.17 -0.58
CA ALA A 98 6.39 -4.72 -0.37
C ALA A 98 7.79 -4.19 -0.05
N THR A 99 8.59 -4.95 0.70
CA THR A 99 9.99 -4.61 0.99
C THR A 99 10.83 -4.61 -0.28
N GLN A 100 10.56 -5.53 -1.21
CA GLN A 100 11.19 -5.56 -2.53
C GLN A 100 10.77 -4.36 -3.39
N LEU A 101 9.49 -3.97 -3.38
CA LEU A 101 9.01 -2.76 -4.04
C LEU A 101 9.70 -1.49 -3.49
N LEU A 102 9.81 -1.37 -2.17
CA LEU A 102 10.53 -0.27 -1.51
C LEU A 102 12.01 -0.24 -1.90
N ALA A 103 12.65 -1.41 -1.97
CA ALA A 103 14.04 -1.51 -2.40
C ALA A 103 14.23 -1.07 -3.87
N THR A 104 13.32 -1.47 -4.75
CA THR A 104 13.32 -1.05 -6.17
C THR A 104 13.06 0.44 -6.32
N ASP A 105 12.09 0.99 -5.59
CA ASP A 105 11.79 2.41 -5.56
C ASP A 105 13.01 3.23 -5.09
N ARG A 106 13.65 2.83 -3.99
CA ARG A 106 14.88 3.46 -3.51
C ARG A 106 15.99 3.43 -4.56
N LEU A 107 16.28 2.26 -5.12
CA LEU A 107 17.38 2.07 -6.08
C LEU A 107 17.21 2.97 -7.31
N THR A 108 16.01 3.00 -7.87
CA THR A 108 15.70 3.81 -9.05
C THR A 108 15.76 5.30 -8.74
N ARG A 109 15.27 5.75 -7.57
CA ARG A 109 15.44 7.14 -7.10
C ARG A 109 16.91 7.52 -6.89
N GLU A 110 17.73 6.64 -6.32
CA GLU A 110 19.18 6.87 -6.14
C GLU A 110 19.92 7.06 -7.46
N TRP A 111 19.43 6.44 -8.53
CA TRP A 111 19.96 6.60 -9.89
C TRP A 111 19.33 7.78 -10.66
N GLY A 112 18.48 8.57 -10.02
CA GLY A 112 17.88 9.76 -10.60
C GLY A 112 16.61 9.51 -11.41
N PHE A 113 16.09 8.27 -11.41
CA PHE A 113 14.78 7.97 -11.98
C PHE A 113 13.73 8.24 -10.92
N THR A 114 13.10 9.41 -11.02
CA THR A 114 12.05 9.84 -10.09
C THR A 114 10.85 10.31 -10.87
N GLN A 115 9.67 9.82 -10.53
CA GLN A 115 8.44 10.47 -10.97
C GLN A 115 8.20 11.74 -10.14
N PRO A 116 7.61 12.81 -10.74
CA PRO A 116 7.23 14.01 -10.01
C PRO A 116 6.35 13.67 -8.80
N ILE A 117 6.60 14.32 -7.67
CA ILE A 117 5.78 14.18 -6.45
C ILE A 117 5.36 15.54 -5.91
N ILE A 118 4.18 15.57 -5.29
CA ILE A 118 3.72 16.66 -4.44
C ILE A 118 4.41 16.48 -3.09
N ASP A 119 5.27 17.43 -2.71
CA ASP A 119 5.95 17.37 -1.42
C ASP A 119 4.96 17.64 -0.28
N VAL A 120 4.79 16.64 0.58
CA VAL A 120 3.96 16.71 1.79
C VAL A 120 4.81 16.88 3.06
N ALA A 121 6.11 17.16 2.96
CA ALA A 121 6.97 17.34 4.13
C ALA A 121 6.52 18.51 5.04
N SER A 122 5.89 19.54 4.47
CA SER A 122 5.29 20.65 5.24
C SER A 122 3.86 20.37 5.73
N PHE A 123 3.23 19.29 5.28
CA PHE A 123 1.90 18.92 5.74
C PHE A 123 1.97 18.40 7.17
N ALA A 124 1.10 18.92 8.04
CA ALA A 124 1.02 18.52 9.43
C ALA A 124 -0.39 18.00 9.76
N PRO A 125 -0.53 16.69 10.05
CA PRO A 125 -1.77 16.13 10.53
C PRO A 125 -2.27 16.81 11.81
N SER A 126 -3.58 16.75 12.02
CA SER A 126 -4.18 17.25 13.25
C SER A 126 -3.77 16.38 14.44
N LYS A 127 -3.33 17.03 15.52
CA LYS A 127 -2.99 16.39 16.81
C LYS A 127 -4.07 16.59 17.87
N VAL A 128 -5.29 16.94 17.45
CA VAL A 128 -6.42 17.10 18.37
C VAL A 128 -6.61 15.81 19.17
N TRP A 129 -6.93 15.95 20.46
CA TRP A 129 -7.00 14.79 21.37
C TRP A 129 -8.14 13.84 21.00
N HIS A 130 -9.26 14.38 20.53
CA HIS A 130 -10.43 13.61 20.14
C HIS A 130 -10.26 13.03 18.72
N ASP A 131 -10.18 11.70 18.63
CA ASP A 131 -9.75 10.98 17.43
C ASP A 131 -10.58 11.28 16.18
N ARG A 132 -11.92 11.39 16.31
CA ARG A 132 -12.79 11.80 15.20
C ARG A 132 -12.40 13.17 14.65
N TYR A 133 -12.30 14.18 15.52
CA TYR A 133 -11.91 15.54 15.10
C TYR A 133 -10.47 15.61 14.60
N ALA A 134 -9.60 14.67 15.02
CA ALA A 134 -8.25 14.57 14.46
C ALA A 134 -8.28 14.07 13.01
N GLY A 135 -9.06 13.02 12.71
CA GLY A 135 -9.21 12.49 11.36
C GLY A 135 -9.85 13.50 10.40
N GLU A 136 -11.02 14.02 10.78
CA GLU A 136 -11.79 15.03 10.03
C GLU A 136 -10.94 16.27 9.70
N ARG A 137 -10.27 16.87 10.69
CA ARG A 137 -9.42 18.05 10.45
C ARG A 137 -8.20 17.75 9.60
N THR A 138 -7.66 16.53 9.68
CA THR A 138 -6.55 16.10 8.82
C THR A 138 -7.02 15.99 7.37
N ALA A 139 -8.22 15.43 7.15
CA ALA A 139 -8.84 15.34 5.83
C ALA A 139 -9.08 16.73 5.22
N ALA A 140 -9.74 17.63 5.97
CA ALA A 140 -10.01 19.00 5.51
C ALA A 140 -8.72 19.77 5.17
N ARG A 141 -7.67 19.62 6.00
CA ARG A 141 -6.36 20.22 5.73
C ARG A 141 -5.72 19.67 4.46
N LEU A 142 -5.80 18.36 4.25
CA LEU A 142 -5.19 17.74 3.07
C LEU A 142 -5.94 18.15 1.80
N ARG A 143 -7.28 18.17 1.83
CA ARG A 143 -8.09 18.67 0.72
C ARG A 143 -7.72 20.11 0.36
N ALA A 144 -7.63 20.99 1.35
CA ALA A 144 -7.20 22.38 1.14
C ALA A 144 -5.74 22.48 0.64
N TYR A 145 -4.84 21.61 1.12
CA TYR A 145 -3.45 21.57 0.67
C TYR A 145 -3.32 21.16 -0.80
N LEU A 146 -4.23 20.30 -1.26
CA LEU A 146 -4.30 19.76 -2.62
C LEU A 146 -5.27 20.56 -3.52
N ASP A 147 -5.76 21.70 -3.05
CA ASP A 147 -6.66 22.61 -3.79
C ASP A 147 -8.00 21.98 -4.24
N PHE A 148 -8.49 20.98 -3.50
CA PHE A 148 -9.85 20.46 -3.71
C PHE A 148 -10.89 21.47 -3.22
N SER A 149 -11.97 21.63 -3.98
CA SER A 149 -13.14 22.36 -3.50
C SER A 149 -13.91 21.58 -2.41
N GLU A 150 -14.79 22.26 -1.68
CA GLU A 150 -15.46 21.70 -0.50
C GLU A 150 -16.35 20.49 -0.81
N THR A 151 -16.87 20.38 -2.04
CA THR A 151 -17.81 19.31 -2.44
C THR A 151 -17.25 18.35 -3.50
N GLU A 152 -15.99 18.52 -3.92
CA GLU A 152 -15.44 17.80 -5.06
C GLU A 152 -15.03 16.35 -4.72
N PRO A 153 -15.46 15.35 -5.51
CA PRO A 153 -15.01 13.98 -5.31
C PRO A 153 -13.53 13.82 -5.67
N VAL A 154 -12.84 12.92 -4.97
CA VAL A 154 -11.47 12.50 -5.36
C VAL A 154 -11.59 11.44 -6.44
N GLU A 155 -11.59 11.81 -7.72
CA GLU A 155 -11.83 10.86 -8.82
C GLU A 155 -10.77 9.75 -8.87
N ASP A 156 -9.51 10.10 -9.11
CA ASP A 156 -8.36 9.18 -9.12
C ASP A 156 -7.61 9.21 -7.79
N LEU A 157 -8.12 8.45 -6.82
CA LEU A 157 -7.49 8.31 -5.51
C LEU A 157 -6.13 7.60 -5.58
N THR A 158 -5.96 6.62 -6.49
CA THR A 158 -4.72 5.87 -6.63
C THR A 158 -3.62 6.80 -7.13
N GLY A 159 -3.83 7.45 -8.27
CA GLY A 159 -2.88 8.40 -8.84
C GLY A 159 -2.59 9.55 -7.89
N LEU A 160 -3.60 10.02 -7.13
CA LEU A 160 -3.37 11.02 -6.09
C LEU A 160 -2.39 10.53 -5.02
N VAL A 161 -2.61 9.35 -4.42
CA VAL A 161 -1.72 8.80 -3.39
C VAL A 161 -0.31 8.58 -3.95
N GLU A 162 -0.21 8.07 -5.19
CA GLU A 162 1.08 7.90 -5.86
C GLU A 162 1.79 9.22 -6.13
N SER A 163 1.05 10.29 -6.46
CA SER A 163 1.59 11.64 -6.62
C SER A 163 2.16 12.21 -5.33
N LEU A 164 1.75 11.71 -4.15
CA LEU A 164 2.36 12.05 -2.86
C LEU A 164 3.65 11.25 -2.58
N GLY A 165 4.09 10.43 -3.55
CA GLY A 165 5.33 9.65 -3.49
C GLY A 165 5.19 8.28 -2.85
N VAL A 166 3.97 7.76 -2.72
CA VAL A 166 3.63 6.47 -2.10
C VAL A 166 3.14 5.50 -3.18
N PRO A 167 3.94 4.52 -3.62
CA PRO A 167 3.47 3.50 -4.56
C PRO A 167 2.28 2.72 -3.99
N VAL A 168 1.27 2.48 -4.83
CA VAL A 168 0.06 1.74 -4.48
C VAL A 168 -0.05 0.50 -5.35
N GLU A 169 -0.19 -0.67 -4.74
CA GLU A 169 -0.41 -1.93 -5.45
C GLU A 169 -1.74 -2.55 -5.04
N TYR A 170 -2.47 -3.11 -6.00
CA TYR A 170 -3.65 -3.93 -5.74
C TYR A 170 -3.29 -5.39 -5.97
N ARG A 171 -3.51 -6.25 -4.98
CA ARG A 171 -3.29 -7.69 -5.13
C ARG A 171 -4.16 -8.49 -4.18
N LYS A 172 -4.28 -9.78 -4.43
CA LYS A 172 -5.02 -10.68 -3.52
C LYS A 172 -4.31 -10.74 -2.17
N LEU A 173 -5.05 -10.40 -1.11
CA LEU A 173 -4.63 -10.59 0.28
C LEU A 173 -5.58 -11.59 0.97
N PRO A 174 -5.19 -12.18 2.11
CA PRO A 174 -6.09 -13.00 2.92
C PRO A 174 -7.41 -12.28 3.22
N ASP A 175 -8.50 -13.03 3.37
CA ASP A 175 -9.87 -12.48 3.45
C ASP A 175 -10.08 -11.44 4.57
N GLN A 176 -9.29 -11.52 5.64
CA GLN A 176 -9.35 -10.62 6.79
C GLN A 176 -8.42 -9.40 6.68
N VAL A 177 -7.65 -9.30 5.59
CA VAL A 177 -6.68 -8.22 5.36
C VAL A 177 -7.16 -7.39 4.19
N HIS A 178 -7.57 -6.16 4.44
CA HIS A 178 -8.07 -5.25 3.40
C HIS A 178 -6.98 -4.38 2.79
N GLY A 179 -5.93 -4.09 3.56
CA GLY A 179 -4.83 -3.22 3.16
C GLY A 179 -3.66 -3.34 4.13
N ILE A 180 -2.47 -2.98 3.65
CA ILE A 180 -1.25 -2.93 4.43
C ILE A 180 -0.42 -1.72 3.97
N SER A 181 0.03 -0.89 4.90
CA SER A 181 1.03 0.15 4.66
C SER A 181 2.36 -0.22 5.32
N ILE A 182 3.43 -0.23 4.53
CA ILE A 182 4.76 -0.67 4.97
C ILE A 182 5.75 0.49 4.86
N PRO A 183 6.30 0.97 5.98
CA PRO A 183 7.33 1.99 5.99
C PRO A 183 8.73 1.39 5.85
N GLU A 184 9.59 2.09 5.11
CA GLU A 184 11.04 1.92 5.16
C GLU A 184 11.68 3.24 5.56
N LYS A 185 12.55 3.20 6.58
CA LYS A 185 13.32 4.38 6.97
C LYS A 185 14.57 4.46 6.10
N TRP A 186 14.74 5.56 5.39
CA TRP A 186 15.90 5.83 4.56
C TRP A 186 16.50 7.19 4.91
N GLY A 187 17.61 7.16 5.64
CA GLY A 187 18.24 8.37 6.19
C GLY A 187 17.29 9.13 7.13
N ASN A 188 16.98 10.39 6.78
CA ASN A 188 16.05 11.24 7.52
C ASN A 188 14.61 11.22 6.96
N ARG A 189 14.33 10.36 5.97
CA ARG A 189 13.01 10.25 5.34
C ARG A 189 12.43 8.87 5.62
N VAL A 190 11.10 8.79 5.57
CA VAL A 190 10.36 7.51 5.63
C VAL A 190 9.67 7.36 4.28
N SER A 191 10.00 6.30 3.56
CA SER A 191 9.33 5.87 2.34
C SER A 191 8.25 4.86 2.70
N TRP A 192 7.22 4.77 1.86
CA TRP A 192 6.04 3.96 2.14
C TRP A 192 5.60 3.25 0.87
N VAL A 193 5.10 2.02 1.01
CA VAL A 193 4.32 1.32 -0.01
C VAL A 193 2.98 0.93 0.61
N VAL A 194 1.91 1.07 -0.17
CA VAL A 194 0.56 0.65 0.23
C VAL A 194 0.12 -0.49 -0.68
N ILE A 195 -0.38 -1.57 -0.07
CA ILE A 195 -0.96 -2.70 -0.77
C ILE A 195 -2.43 -2.82 -0.38
N ILE A 196 -3.33 -2.90 -1.36
CA ILE A 196 -4.78 -3.00 -1.17
C ILE A 196 -5.28 -4.37 -1.65
N ASN A 197 -6.20 -4.97 -0.90
CA ASN A 197 -6.79 -6.25 -1.26
C ASN A 197 -7.69 -6.11 -2.49
N SER A 198 -7.25 -6.66 -3.62
CA SER A 198 -8.02 -6.61 -4.85
C SER A 198 -9.30 -7.45 -4.79
N ASN A 199 -9.43 -8.38 -3.84
CA ASN A 199 -10.66 -9.16 -3.65
C ASN A 199 -11.80 -8.35 -3.03
N ASP A 200 -11.54 -7.16 -2.48
CA ASP A 200 -12.59 -6.27 -2.01
C ASP A 200 -13.32 -5.58 -3.17
N VAL A 201 -14.55 -5.14 -2.93
CA VAL A 201 -15.30 -4.32 -3.91
C VAL A 201 -14.68 -2.92 -4.02
N TRP A 202 -14.86 -2.27 -5.17
CA TRP A 202 -14.27 -0.97 -5.53
C TRP A 202 -14.39 0.09 -4.43
N SER A 203 -15.59 0.30 -3.88
CA SER A 203 -15.81 1.31 -2.83
C SER A 203 -15.06 1.01 -1.53
N ARG A 204 -14.82 -0.28 -1.23
CA ARG A 204 -14.07 -0.70 -0.04
C ARG A 204 -12.57 -0.54 -0.29
N GLN A 205 -12.08 -0.92 -1.47
CA GLN A 205 -10.68 -0.69 -1.86
C GLN A 205 -10.31 0.79 -1.71
N ARG A 206 -11.16 1.70 -2.21
CA ARG A 206 -10.96 3.15 -2.09
C ARG A 206 -10.96 3.65 -0.66
N PHE A 207 -11.94 3.21 0.15
CA PHE A 207 -11.96 3.57 1.56
C PHE A 207 -10.71 3.08 2.30
N THR A 208 -10.27 1.85 2.03
CA THR A 208 -9.04 1.30 2.60
C THR A 208 -7.81 2.09 2.15
N LEU A 209 -7.70 2.47 0.87
CA LEU A 209 -6.59 3.29 0.40
C LEU A 209 -6.53 4.66 1.09
N ALA A 210 -7.68 5.34 1.25
CA ALA A 210 -7.74 6.59 2.00
C ALA A 210 -7.39 6.39 3.49
N HIS A 211 -7.76 5.24 4.07
CA HIS A 211 -7.39 4.87 5.43
C HIS A 211 -5.87 4.69 5.58
N GLU A 212 -5.24 3.93 4.68
CA GLU A 212 -3.78 3.72 4.67
C GLU A 212 -3.02 5.04 4.45
N LEU A 213 -3.54 5.92 3.59
CA LEU A 213 -2.98 7.26 3.42
C LEU A 213 -2.93 8.03 4.75
N CYS A 214 -3.92 7.88 5.62
CA CYS A 214 -3.86 8.50 6.95
C CYS A 214 -2.67 7.99 7.77
N HIS A 215 -2.40 6.68 7.76
CA HIS A 215 -1.25 6.12 8.48
C HIS A 215 0.07 6.65 7.95
N VAL A 216 0.20 6.77 6.62
CA VAL A 216 1.36 7.38 5.97
C VAL A 216 1.55 8.83 6.43
N LEU A 217 0.49 9.64 6.40
CA LEU A 217 0.55 11.05 6.80
C LEU A 217 0.87 11.23 8.29
N GLN A 218 0.36 10.34 9.14
CA GLN A 218 0.65 10.34 10.59
C GLN A 218 2.05 9.80 10.91
N ASN A 219 2.75 9.24 9.92
CA ASN A 219 4.04 8.57 10.07
C ASN A 219 3.98 7.50 11.17
N ASP A 220 2.90 6.71 11.18
CA ASP A 220 2.72 5.56 12.06
C ASP A 220 3.86 4.55 11.79
N PRO A 221 4.51 3.89 12.76
CA PRO A 221 5.60 2.94 12.48
C PRO A 221 5.22 1.65 11.70
N GLY A 222 4.11 1.64 10.95
CA GLY A 222 3.61 0.54 10.14
C GLY A 222 2.60 -0.30 10.91
N GLN A 223 1.41 -0.50 10.32
CA GLN A 223 0.38 -1.38 10.84
C GLN A 223 -0.01 -2.38 9.75
N VAL A 224 -0.11 -3.65 10.13
CA VAL A 224 -0.80 -4.65 9.30
C VAL A 224 -2.24 -4.65 9.76
N ILE A 225 -3.17 -4.23 8.89
CA ILE A 225 -4.59 -4.26 9.21
C ILE A 225 -5.06 -5.70 9.12
N VAL A 226 -5.03 -6.40 10.25
CA VAL A 226 -5.65 -7.72 10.43
C VAL A 226 -7.01 -7.52 11.07
N ASP A 227 -8.04 -7.91 10.35
CA ASP A 227 -9.44 -8.03 10.73
C ASP A 227 -10.01 -6.84 11.53
N ARG A 228 -10.94 -6.13 10.90
CA ARG A 228 -11.53 -4.88 11.42
C ARG A 228 -12.14 -4.98 12.80
N ALA A 229 -12.36 -6.14 13.42
CA ALA A 229 -13.09 -6.24 14.70
C ALA A 229 -12.23 -5.98 15.95
N THR A 230 -10.94 -6.34 15.95
CA THR A 230 -10.07 -6.27 17.14
C THR A 230 -9.26 -4.99 17.24
N MET A 231 -9.07 -4.28 16.12
CA MET A 231 -8.23 -3.06 16.05
C MET A 231 -9.02 -1.74 16.15
N GLN A 232 -10.36 -1.72 16.00
CA GLN A 232 -11.15 -0.46 15.94
C GLN A 232 -10.98 0.44 17.16
N ASP A 233 -10.64 -0.15 18.32
CA ASP A 233 -10.50 0.58 19.58
C ASP A 233 -9.16 1.31 19.69
N LEU A 234 -8.21 1.02 18.80
CA LEU A 234 -6.93 1.72 18.78
C LEU A 234 -7.10 3.13 18.21
N ARG A 235 -6.55 4.11 18.92
CA ARG A 235 -6.60 5.53 18.55
C ARG A 235 -6.18 5.81 17.10
N PRO A 236 -5.06 5.27 16.57
CA PRO A 236 -4.69 5.47 15.16
C PRO A 236 -5.76 5.00 14.17
N GLU A 237 -6.38 3.84 14.40
CA GLU A 237 -7.43 3.28 13.53
C GLU A 237 -8.69 4.14 13.52
N ARG A 238 -9.06 4.68 14.69
CA ARG A 238 -10.19 5.61 14.80
C ARG A 238 -9.94 6.90 14.02
N ILE A 239 -8.71 7.41 14.09
CA ILE A 239 -8.28 8.60 13.33
C ILE A 239 -8.30 8.30 11.83
N ALA A 240 -7.74 7.16 11.40
CA ALA A 240 -7.66 6.77 10.00
C ALA A 240 -9.06 6.51 9.38
N ASN A 241 -9.96 5.83 10.10
CA ASN A 241 -11.35 5.67 9.69
C ASN A 241 -12.09 7.01 9.55
N SER A 242 -11.87 7.92 10.50
CA SER A 242 -12.46 9.25 10.44
C SER A 242 -11.87 10.09 9.31
N PHE A 243 -10.56 10.01 9.08
CA PHE A 243 -9.89 10.66 7.95
C PHE A 243 -10.45 10.14 6.62
N ALA A 244 -10.48 8.82 6.41
CA ALA A 244 -10.92 8.22 5.16
C ALA A 244 -12.36 8.64 4.79
N ARG A 245 -13.26 8.64 5.79
CA ARG A 245 -14.64 9.10 5.61
C ARG A 245 -14.71 10.55 5.15
N ASN A 246 -14.07 11.47 5.88
CA ASN A 246 -14.15 12.90 5.61
C ASN A 246 -13.30 13.36 4.41
N PHE A 247 -12.27 12.60 4.04
CA PHE A 247 -11.44 12.91 2.87
C PHE A 247 -12.18 12.60 1.58
N LEU A 248 -12.87 11.45 1.53
CA LEU A 248 -13.65 11.02 0.39
C LEU A 248 -15.03 11.69 0.32
N LEU A 249 -15.71 11.82 1.46
CA LEU A 249 -17.03 12.43 1.59
C LEU A 249 -16.98 13.54 2.66
N PRO A 250 -16.58 14.76 2.29
CA PRO A 250 -16.65 15.90 3.21
C PRO A 250 -18.09 16.22 3.59
N GLU A 251 -18.28 16.90 4.73
CA GLU A 251 -19.62 17.23 5.25
C GLU A 251 -20.42 18.07 4.26
N GLU A 252 -19.78 19.05 3.64
CA GLU A 252 -20.37 19.94 2.65
C GLU A 252 -20.85 19.17 1.40
N ALA A 253 -20.09 18.15 0.97
CA ALA A 253 -20.49 17.26 -0.11
C ALA A 253 -21.75 16.47 0.23
N LEU A 254 -21.83 15.95 1.46
CA LEU A 254 -22.97 15.16 1.92
C LEU A 254 -24.23 16.01 2.02
N LEU A 255 -24.13 17.21 2.61
CA LEU A 255 -25.24 18.18 2.66
C LEU A 255 -25.71 18.53 1.25
N SER A 256 -24.79 18.81 0.33
CA SER A 256 -25.15 19.11 -1.07
C SER A 256 -25.91 17.97 -1.75
N ARG A 257 -25.56 16.70 -1.47
CA ARG A 257 -26.30 15.55 -2.01
C ARG A 257 -27.68 15.40 -1.37
N LEU A 258 -27.79 15.58 -0.05
CA LEU A 258 -29.09 15.57 0.64
C LEU A 258 -30.03 16.63 0.06
N GLU A 259 -29.54 17.85 -0.15
CA GLU A 259 -30.31 18.93 -0.77
C GLU A 259 -30.78 18.58 -2.20
N GLN A 260 -29.91 17.92 -3.00
CA GLN A 260 -30.23 17.52 -4.37
C GLN A 260 -31.29 16.41 -4.44
N HIS A 261 -31.24 15.43 -3.53
CA HIS A 261 -32.23 14.35 -3.47
C HIS A 261 -33.53 14.78 -2.76
N GLY A 262 -33.47 15.82 -1.94
CA GLY A 262 -34.61 16.34 -1.19
C GLY A 262 -35.06 15.40 -0.07
N GLN A 263 -36.33 15.49 0.30
CA GLN A 263 -36.85 14.71 1.43
C GLN A 263 -36.99 13.23 1.08
N ILE A 264 -36.46 12.37 1.98
CA ILE A 264 -36.39 10.93 1.82
C ILE A 264 -37.48 10.26 2.68
N PHE A 265 -38.46 9.61 2.03
CA PHE A 265 -39.59 8.96 2.71
C PHE A 265 -39.78 7.49 2.36
N THR A 266 -39.01 6.98 1.39
CA THR A 266 -39.16 5.63 0.85
C THR A 266 -37.81 4.91 0.73
N GLU A 267 -37.84 3.58 0.71
CA GLU A 267 -36.65 2.76 0.49
C GLU A 267 -35.98 3.05 -0.86
N ASP A 268 -36.76 3.29 -1.92
CA ASP A 268 -36.24 3.62 -3.26
C ASP A 268 -35.46 4.95 -3.25
N GLN A 269 -35.99 5.98 -2.58
CA GLN A 269 -35.30 7.27 -2.42
C GLN A 269 -34.03 7.13 -1.57
N ALA A 270 -34.10 6.37 -0.47
CA ALA A 270 -32.94 6.13 0.39
C ALA A 270 -31.85 5.35 -0.37
N ALA A 271 -32.24 4.34 -1.14
CA ALA A 271 -31.34 3.57 -1.99
C ALA A 271 -30.70 4.44 -3.07
N ALA A 272 -31.46 5.34 -3.71
CA ALA A 272 -30.94 6.28 -4.69
C ALA A 272 -29.90 7.24 -4.09
N LEU A 273 -30.16 7.82 -2.92
CA LEU A 273 -29.21 8.68 -2.21
C LEU A 273 -27.92 7.93 -1.85
N VAL A 274 -28.04 6.74 -1.25
CA VAL A 274 -26.87 5.96 -0.82
C VAL A 274 -26.07 5.47 -2.03
N ALA A 275 -26.73 5.04 -3.10
CA ALA A 275 -26.06 4.65 -4.34
C ALA A 275 -25.30 5.83 -4.98
N ASP A 276 -25.93 7.01 -5.06
CA ASP A 276 -25.28 8.22 -5.57
C ASP A 276 -24.04 8.60 -4.75
N ILE A 277 -24.13 8.59 -3.42
CA ILE A 277 -22.99 8.87 -2.55
C ILE A 277 -21.84 7.86 -2.78
N ILE A 278 -22.16 6.56 -2.83
CA ILE A 278 -21.16 5.50 -3.06
C ILE A 278 -20.48 5.69 -4.42
N LEU A 279 -21.25 5.90 -5.48
CA LEU A 279 -20.73 5.97 -6.85
C LEU A 279 -19.97 7.26 -7.12
N THR A 280 -20.45 8.39 -6.59
CA THR A 280 -19.82 9.70 -6.76
C THR A 280 -18.54 9.84 -5.95
N TYR A 281 -18.58 9.53 -4.65
CA TYR A 281 -17.45 9.80 -3.75
C TYR A 281 -16.58 8.56 -3.51
N GLY A 282 -17.06 7.39 -3.90
CA GLY A 282 -16.33 6.13 -3.76
C GLY A 282 -16.12 5.72 -2.30
N VAL A 283 -17.01 6.16 -1.40
CA VAL A 283 -17.05 5.70 -0.01
C VAL A 283 -17.80 4.37 0.09
N SER A 284 -17.44 3.56 1.09
CA SER A 284 -18.19 2.32 1.36
C SER A 284 -19.59 2.63 1.91
N ARG A 285 -20.51 1.68 1.75
CA ARG A 285 -21.84 1.73 2.38
C ARG A 285 -21.74 1.98 3.89
N ASP A 286 -20.88 1.24 4.60
CA ASP A 286 -20.73 1.40 6.05
C ASP A 286 -20.27 2.80 6.43
N ALA A 287 -19.31 3.35 5.68
CA ALA A 287 -18.85 4.73 5.90
C ALA A 287 -19.97 5.75 5.64
N THR A 288 -20.81 5.53 4.61
CA THR A 288 -21.99 6.35 4.31
C THR A 288 -23.00 6.30 5.45
N MET A 289 -23.29 5.11 5.97
CA MET A 289 -24.25 4.91 7.07
C MET A 289 -23.76 5.46 8.42
N ILE A 290 -22.45 5.67 8.57
CA ILE A 290 -21.87 6.40 9.70
C ILE A 290 -21.92 7.92 9.45
N ALA A 291 -21.66 8.39 8.22
CA ALA A 291 -21.64 9.82 7.89
C ALA A 291 -23.03 10.46 7.99
N LEU A 292 -24.07 9.80 7.46
CA LEU A 292 -25.42 10.34 7.35
C LEU A 292 -25.99 10.81 8.70
N PRO A 293 -26.03 9.98 9.77
CA PRO A 293 -26.53 10.43 11.07
C PRO A 293 -25.65 11.49 11.74
N GLU A 294 -24.36 11.57 11.40
CA GLU A 294 -23.44 12.55 11.99
C GLU A 294 -23.70 13.97 11.48
N VAL A 295 -24.18 14.09 10.25
CA VAL A 295 -24.40 15.37 9.55
C VAL A 295 -25.89 15.74 9.52
N ALA A 296 -26.77 14.75 9.33
CA ALA A 296 -28.19 14.95 9.06
C ALA A 296 -29.07 13.95 9.83
N ALA A 297 -28.87 13.87 11.15
CA ALA A 297 -29.55 12.93 12.05
C ALA A 297 -31.09 12.89 11.90
N ASP A 298 -31.70 14.04 11.57
CA ASP A 298 -33.15 14.21 11.51
C ASP A 298 -33.73 14.17 10.08
N GLU A 299 -32.90 14.01 9.05
CA GLU A 299 -33.35 14.07 7.64
C GLU A 299 -33.77 12.72 7.06
N VAL A 300 -33.24 11.61 7.61
CA VAL A 300 -33.54 10.26 7.13
C VAL A 300 -34.11 9.43 8.28
N ASP A 301 -35.31 8.86 8.06
CA ASP A 301 -35.98 8.03 9.05
C ASP A 301 -35.13 6.79 9.45
N ALA A 302 -35.17 6.44 10.74
CA ALA A 302 -34.36 5.34 11.29
C ALA A 302 -34.64 3.99 10.63
N SER A 303 -35.87 3.75 10.15
CA SER A 303 -36.21 2.51 9.43
C SER A 303 -35.52 2.45 8.06
N LEU A 304 -35.43 3.58 7.34
CA LEU A 304 -34.74 3.69 6.05
C LEU A 304 -33.23 3.56 6.22
N MET A 305 -32.68 4.11 7.30
CA MET A 305 -31.27 3.91 7.67
C MET A 305 -30.98 2.42 7.95
N THR A 306 -31.86 1.74 8.67
CA THR A 306 -31.73 0.30 8.95
C THR A 306 -31.82 -0.53 7.66
N PHE A 307 -32.74 -0.18 6.76
CA PHE A 307 -32.84 -0.79 5.44
C PHE A 307 -31.51 -0.68 4.69
N CYS A 308 -30.97 0.54 4.53
CA CYS A 308 -29.71 0.76 3.82
C CYS A 308 -28.50 0.08 4.49
N GLN A 309 -28.52 -0.08 5.83
CA GLN A 309 -27.50 -0.79 6.60
C GLN A 309 -27.56 -2.32 6.51
N THR A 310 -28.64 -2.91 6.01
CA THR A 310 -28.82 -4.38 6.02
C THR A 310 -28.89 -4.97 4.63
N VAL A 311 -29.43 -4.23 3.67
CA VAL A 311 -29.51 -4.64 2.28
C VAL A 311 -28.11 -4.78 1.66
N GLN A 312 -27.96 -5.73 0.73
CA GLN A 312 -26.73 -5.91 -0.02
C GLN A 312 -26.51 -4.72 -0.97
N VAL A 313 -25.26 -4.30 -1.15
CA VAL A 313 -24.95 -3.15 -2.01
C VAL A 313 -25.44 -3.36 -3.45
N GLY A 314 -25.31 -4.56 -4.00
CA GLY A 314 -25.84 -4.86 -5.34
C GLY A 314 -27.35 -4.65 -5.47
N GLU A 315 -28.10 -4.84 -4.38
CA GLU A 315 -29.54 -4.60 -4.37
C GLU A 315 -29.87 -3.09 -4.26
N LEU A 316 -29.08 -2.30 -3.53
CA LEU A 316 -29.16 -0.82 -3.57
C LEU A 316 -28.93 -0.30 -4.99
N MET A 317 -27.94 -0.86 -5.68
CA MET A 317 -27.62 -0.51 -7.06
C MET A 317 -28.75 -0.92 -8.01
N ARG A 318 -29.39 -2.08 -7.78
CA ARG A 318 -30.54 -2.54 -8.57
C ARG A 318 -31.75 -1.63 -8.39
N ILE A 319 -32.09 -1.26 -7.15
CA ILE A 319 -33.23 -0.39 -6.83
C ILE A 319 -33.01 1.01 -7.41
N SER A 320 -31.80 1.54 -7.31
CA SER A 320 -31.44 2.87 -7.84
C SER A 320 -31.19 2.90 -9.36
N GLY A 321 -31.17 1.75 -10.05
CA GLY A 321 -30.92 1.65 -11.48
C GLY A 321 -29.44 1.79 -11.90
N ASN A 322 -28.50 1.59 -10.97
CA ASN A 322 -27.05 1.75 -11.18
C ASN A 322 -26.28 0.41 -11.22
N SER A 323 -26.94 -0.72 -11.45
CA SER A 323 -26.29 -2.04 -11.49
C SER A 323 -25.15 -2.11 -12.51
N ASP A 324 -25.35 -1.61 -13.74
CA ASP A 324 -24.34 -1.69 -14.80
C ASP A 324 -23.07 -0.90 -14.44
N VAL A 325 -23.23 0.31 -13.87
CA VAL A 325 -22.12 1.14 -13.40
C VAL A 325 -21.37 0.45 -12.26
N TRP A 326 -22.11 -0.15 -11.33
CA TRP A 326 -21.51 -0.88 -10.22
C TRP A 326 -20.71 -2.10 -10.68
N ASP A 327 -21.24 -2.86 -11.64
CA ASP A 327 -20.58 -4.03 -12.20
C ASP A 327 -19.32 -3.63 -13.00
N GLU A 328 -19.36 -2.52 -13.75
CA GLU A 328 -18.21 -1.96 -14.46
C GLU A 328 -17.07 -1.58 -13.48
N LEU A 329 -17.39 -0.84 -12.42
CA LEU A 329 -16.43 -0.44 -11.38
C LEU A 329 -15.80 -1.64 -10.65
N ASN A 330 -16.50 -2.77 -10.59
CA ASN A 330 -16.01 -4.00 -9.97
C ASN A 330 -15.47 -5.03 -10.97
N SER A 331 -15.40 -4.71 -12.26
CA SER A 331 -15.00 -5.65 -13.32
C SER A 331 -13.54 -6.12 -13.18
N THR A 332 -12.72 -5.33 -12.50
CA THR A 332 -11.31 -5.59 -12.17
C THR A 332 -11.10 -6.24 -10.80
N ARG A 333 -12.18 -6.54 -10.06
CA ARG A 333 -12.10 -7.19 -8.74
C ARG A 333 -11.37 -8.52 -8.83
N GLY A 334 -10.43 -8.73 -7.91
CA GLY A 334 -9.58 -9.90 -7.82
C GLY A 334 -8.44 -9.94 -8.85
N GLN A 335 -8.23 -8.89 -9.62
CA GLN A 335 -7.05 -8.74 -10.50
C GLN A 335 -5.93 -8.03 -9.75
N ASN A 336 -4.68 -8.31 -10.13
CA ASN A 336 -3.53 -7.60 -9.57
C ASN A 336 -3.20 -6.39 -10.46
N PHE A 337 -2.92 -5.24 -9.84
CA PHE A 337 -2.47 -4.04 -10.52
C PHE A 337 -1.22 -3.50 -9.82
N PRO A 338 -0.08 -3.43 -10.52
CA PRO A 338 1.12 -2.85 -9.95
C PRO A 338 0.97 -1.33 -9.81
N SER A 339 1.83 -0.73 -8.99
CA SER A 339 1.94 0.73 -8.91
C SER A 339 2.32 1.32 -10.26
N GLU A 340 1.52 2.24 -10.79
CA GLU A 340 1.79 2.89 -12.07
C GLU A 340 3.05 3.74 -11.99
N ARG A 341 3.18 4.54 -10.92
CA ARG A 341 4.35 5.36 -10.63
C ARG A 341 5.63 4.53 -10.56
N LEU A 342 5.63 3.43 -9.81
CA LEU A 342 6.81 2.59 -9.66
C LEU A 342 7.11 1.81 -10.95
N SER A 343 6.07 1.36 -11.67
CA SER A 343 6.20 0.74 -12.98
C SER A 343 6.87 1.68 -13.96
N GLN A 344 6.42 2.93 -14.07
CA GLN A 344 7.06 3.92 -14.94
C GLN A 344 8.51 4.17 -14.52
N GLN A 345 8.76 4.35 -13.23
CA GLN A 345 10.10 4.60 -12.70
C GLN A 345 11.09 3.46 -13.00
N VAL A 346 10.67 2.20 -12.84
CA VAL A 346 11.54 1.04 -13.13
C VAL A 346 11.71 0.82 -14.63
N LEU A 347 10.69 1.13 -15.44
CA LEU A 347 10.78 1.04 -16.90
C LEU A 347 11.72 2.11 -17.48
N ASP A 348 11.68 3.34 -16.96
CA ASP A 348 12.62 4.39 -17.35
C ASP A 348 14.06 3.97 -17.04
N ALA A 349 14.29 3.41 -15.84
CA ALA A 349 15.61 2.90 -15.47
C ALA A 349 16.04 1.67 -16.32
N TYR A 350 15.09 0.85 -16.76
CA TYR A 350 15.34 -0.31 -17.60
C TYR A 350 15.69 0.08 -19.03
N ALA A 351 15.01 1.10 -19.57
CA ALA A 351 15.32 1.66 -20.88
C ALA A 351 16.76 2.16 -20.99
N GLU A 352 17.28 2.73 -19.89
CA GLU A 352 18.67 3.17 -19.74
C GLU A 352 19.64 2.04 -19.34
N GLN A 353 19.18 0.79 -19.28
CA GLN A 353 19.97 -0.41 -18.95
C GLN A 353 20.62 -0.39 -17.56
N LEU A 354 20.05 0.37 -16.62
CA LEU A 354 20.60 0.49 -15.27
C LEU A 354 20.00 -0.53 -14.30
N VAL A 355 18.72 -0.88 -14.48
CA VAL A 355 18.09 -2.03 -13.80
C VAL A 355 17.98 -3.22 -14.75
N SER A 356 17.88 -4.41 -14.16
CA SER A 356 17.67 -5.65 -14.92
C SER A 356 16.18 -5.86 -15.25
N LEU A 357 15.89 -6.76 -16.20
CA LEU A 357 14.53 -7.22 -16.45
C LEU A 357 13.89 -7.89 -15.22
N GLN A 358 14.70 -8.46 -14.32
CA GLN A 358 14.21 -8.98 -13.04
C GLN A 358 13.62 -7.86 -12.18
N SER A 359 14.27 -6.71 -12.09
CA SER A 359 13.76 -5.56 -11.31
C SER A 359 12.42 -5.06 -11.86
N VAL A 360 12.23 -5.12 -13.19
CA VAL A 360 10.94 -4.83 -13.80
C VAL A 360 9.93 -5.91 -13.44
N ALA A 361 10.30 -7.19 -13.53
CA ALA A 361 9.43 -8.31 -13.20
C ALA A 361 8.96 -8.29 -11.75
N ASP A 362 9.83 -7.89 -10.82
CA ASP A 362 9.50 -7.76 -9.39
C ASP A 362 8.38 -6.74 -9.15
N VAL A 363 8.25 -5.73 -10.02
CA VAL A 363 7.23 -4.68 -9.91
C VAL A 363 5.95 -5.04 -10.66
N ILE A 364 6.05 -5.55 -11.90
CA ILE A 364 4.88 -5.67 -12.79
C ILE A 364 4.36 -7.12 -12.96
N ALA A 365 5.11 -8.11 -12.47
CA ALA A 365 4.88 -9.51 -12.79
C ALA A 365 5.24 -10.48 -11.66
N ASP A 366 5.15 -10.05 -10.40
CA ASP A 366 5.41 -10.89 -9.22
C ASP A 366 6.77 -11.64 -9.30
N GLY A 367 7.80 -11.00 -9.89
CA GLY A 367 9.14 -11.56 -10.09
C GLY A 367 9.29 -12.50 -11.29
N SER A 368 8.22 -12.77 -12.04
CA SER A 368 8.26 -13.61 -13.25
C SER A 368 8.84 -12.86 -14.45
N VAL A 369 10.11 -13.13 -14.76
CA VAL A 369 10.81 -12.54 -15.91
C VAL A 369 10.15 -12.91 -17.24
N GLU A 370 9.60 -14.10 -17.35
CA GLU A 370 8.88 -14.54 -18.55
C GLU A 370 7.61 -13.71 -18.77
N ASP A 371 6.82 -13.50 -17.70
CA ASP A 371 5.60 -12.70 -17.78
C ASP A 371 5.91 -11.24 -18.03
N ALA A 372 6.92 -10.67 -17.36
CA ALA A 372 7.39 -9.32 -17.63
C ALA A 372 7.83 -9.16 -19.10
N ARG A 373 8.59 -10.13 -19.63
CA ARG A 373 9.00 -10.16 -21.04
C ARG A 373 7.80 -10.18 -21.98
N SER A 374 6.79 -11.00 -21.67
CA SER A 374 5.56 -11.11 -22.44
C SER A 374 4.75 -9.81 -22.42
N GLN A 375 4.55 -9.21 -21.24
CA GLN A 375 3.83 -7.95 -21.06
C GLN A 375 4.51 -6.80 -21.82
N LEU A 376 5.82 -6.64 -21.65
CA LEU A 376 6.60 -5.61 -22.33
C LEU A 376 6.63 -5.79 -23.86
N SER A 377 6.75 -7.03 -24.34
CA SER A 377 6.72 -7.30 -25.79
C SER A 377 5.36 -6.93 -26.40
N LYS A 378 4.25 -7.22 -25.69
CA LYS A 378 2.90 -6.79 -26.10
C LYS A 378 2.75 -5.26 -26.07
N ALA A 379 3.42 -4.59 -25.15
CA ALA A 379 3.50 -3.13 -25.07
C ALA A 379 4.46 -2.51 -26.11
N GLY A 380 5.12 -3.31 -26.96
CA GLY A 380 5.97 -2.83 -28.04
C GLY A 380 7.44 -2.60 -27.66
N TRP A 381 7.88 -3.04 -26.48
CA TRP A 381 9.29 -2.96 -26.07
C TRP A 381 10.15 -4.00 -26.80
N ASN A 382 11.34 -3.62 -27.25
CA ASN A 382 12.29 -4.53 -27.86
C ASN A 382 13.24 -5.13 -26.81
N ILE A 383 12.85 -6.27 -26.26
CA ILE A 383 13.55 -6.92 -25.14
C ILE A 383 14.73 -7.78 -25.62
N ASN A 384 14.76 -8.13 -26.91
CA ASN A 384 15.82 -8.97 -27.49
C ASN A 384 17.15 -8.23 -27.74
N SER A 385 17.21 -6.91 -27.50
CA SER A 385 18.43 -6.10 -27.66
C SER A 385 19.14 -5.75 -26.35
N ALA A 386 18.47 -5.86 -25.19
CA ALA A 386 19.10 -5.71 -23.88
C ALA A 386 19.62 -7.08 -23.46
N SER A 387 20.90 -7.31 -23.71
CA SER A 387 21.59 -8.59 -23.60
C SER A 387 21.26 -9.39 -22.33
N ASP A 388 20.85 -10.65 -22.52
CA ASP A 388 21.09 -11.80 -21.63
C ASP A 388 22.60 -12.00 -21.40
N ARG A 389 23.30 -11.01 -20.84
CA ARG A 389 24.71 -11.10 -20.46
C ARG A 389 24.91 -10.69 -19.01
N GLY A 390 25.07 -11.70 -18.15
CA GLY A 390 25.80 -11.65 -16.90
C GLY A 390 24.92 -11.60 -15.66
#